data_AF-A0A6A6NAA8-F1
#
_entry.id   AF-A0A6A6NAA8-F1
#
_cell.length_a   1.000
_cell.length_b   1.000
_cell.length_c   1.000
_cell.angle_alpha   90.00
_cell.angle_beta   90.00
_cell.angle_gamma   90.00
#
_symmetry.space_group_name_H-M   'P 1'
#
loop_
_entity.id
_entity.type
_entity.pdbx_description
1 polymer ?
#
loop_
_entity_poly.entity_id
_entity_poly.type
_entity_poly.pdbx_seq_one_letter_code
_entity_poly.pdbx_strand_id
1 'polypeptide(L)'
;MDNEYAVTEFIIVVAVLVLFWSPYDPLLDQVEDFTASSCLTLVCSINQCSITTSEGLGNSKVGFHPIHKRFSGFHASQCGFCTPGMCMSLFGALVNAEKAARPEPSSGYSKLTVIEAEKAIAGNLCRCTGYRPIADACKSFAADVDMEDLGFNSFWKRERGRK
;
A
#
# COMPACT_ATOMS: atom_id res chain seq x y z
N MET A 1 23.61 -1.91 -21.46
CA MET A 1 22.22 -1.46 -21.69
C MET A 1 21.34 -1.89 -20.52
N ASP A 2 21.35 -1.31 -19.32
CA ASP A 2 22.20 -0.30 -18.72
C ASP A 2 21.72 -0.17 -17.26
N ASN A 3 22.30 -0.98 -16.37
CA ASN A 3 21.89 -1.02 -14.95
C ASN A 3 22.19 0.31 -14.24
N GLU A 4 23.14 1.10 -14.78
CA GLU A 4 23.47 2.46 -14.34
C GLU A 4 22.42 3.51 -14.72
N TYR A 5 21.65 3.30 -15.80
CA TYR A 5 20.65 4.28 -16.24
C TYR A 5 19.33 4.11 -15.48
N ALA A 6 19.00 2.87 -15.07
CA ALA A 6 17.86 2.60 -14.20
C ALA A 6 18.05 3.22 -12.80
N VAL A 7 19.24 3.13 -12.21
CA VAL A 7 19.52 3.77 -10.92
C VAL A 7 19.59 5.30 -11.02
N THR A 8 19.96 5.88 -12.16
CA THR A 8 20.04 7.35 -12.31
C THR A 8 18.70 8.03 -12.57
N GLU A 9 17.74 7.39 -13.25
CA GLU A 9 16.36 7.94 -13.31
C GLU A 9 15.65 7.88 -11.95
N PHE A 10 16.03 6.94 -11.08
CA PHE A 10 15.53 6.82 -9.71
C PHE A 10 15.97 7.98 -8.77
N ILE A 11 17.04 8.71 -9.12
CA ILE A 11 17.70 9.69 -8.24
C ILE A 11 16.93 11.03 -8.14
N ILE A 12 16.00 11.35 -9.05
CA ILE A 12 15.52 12.73 -9.19
C ILE A 12 14.16 13.01 -8.52
N VAL A 13 13.34 12.01 -8.15
CA VAL A 13 11.90 12.25 -7.89
C VAL A 13 11.37 11.67 -6.58
N VAL A 14 11.98 11.86 -5.41
CA VAL A 14 11.30 11.42 -4.17
C VAL A 14 11.60 12.20 -2.88
N ALA A 15 11.02 13.39 -2.77
CA ALA A 15 10.71 13.95 -1.45
C ALA A 15 9.36 13.38 -0.97
N VAL A 16 9.37 12.62 0.14
CA VAL A 16 8.18 12.12 0.87
C VAL A 16 7.49 10.86 0.31
N LEU A 17 8.21 9.80 -0.11
CA LEU A 17 7.56 8.49 -0.34
C LEU A 17 8.09 7.42 0.60
N VAL A 18 7.18 6.50 0.95
CA VAL A 18 7.54 5.20 1.50
C VAL A 18 7.87 4.30 0.32
N LEU A 19 9.09 3.79 0.27
CA LEU A 19 9.54 2.83 -0.74
C LEU A 19 9.27 1.43 -0.24
N PHE A 20 8.74 0.59 -1.11
CA PHE A 20 8.74 -0.85 -0.89
C PHE A 20 9.98 -1.41 -1.57
N TRP A 21 10.85 -2.07 -0.81
CA TRP A 21 12.06 -2.68 -1.35
C TRP A 21 12.24 -4.10 -0.89
N SER A 22 12.84 -4.90 -1.79
CA SER A 22 12.88 -6.35 -1.64
C SER A 22 14.30 -6.90 -1.84
N PRO A 23 15.14 -6.96 -0.80
CA PRO A 23 16.44 -7.62 -0.89
C PRO A 23 16.27 -9.15 -1.01
N TYR A 24 17.20 -9.77 -1.73
CA TYR A 24 17.28 -11.22 -1.86
C TYR A 24 18.36 -11.78 -0.93
N ASP A 25 17.97 -12.69 -0.03
CA ASP A 25 18.90 -13.43 0.82
C ASP A 25 19.32 -14.74 0.11
N PRO A 26 20.57 -14.84 -0.38
CA PRO A 26 21.04 -16.02 -1.09
C PRO A 26 21.22 -17.24 -0.18
N LEU A 27 21.27 -17.08 1.15
CA LEU A 27 21.40 -18.19 2.09
C LEU A 27 20.05 -18.84 2.40
N LEU A 28 18.99 -18.03 2.46
CA LEU A 28 17.63 -18.50 2.75
C LEU A 28 16.79 -18.72 1.48
N ASP A 29 17.30 -18.35 0.30
CA ASP A 29 16.59 -18.34 -0.99
C ASP A 29 15.24 -17.61 -0.87
N GLN A 30 15.27 -16.45 -0.21
CA GLN A 30 14.08 -15.70 0.16
C GLN A 30 14.19 -14.23 -0.20
N VAL A 31 13.05 -13.66 -0.56
CA VAL A 31 12.87 -12.23 -0.79
C VAL A 31 12.19 -11.64 0.43
N GLU A 32 12.90 -10.79 1.15
CA GLU A 32 12.34 -10.01 2.25
C GLU A 32 11.70 -8.74 1.70
N ASP A 33 10.68 -8.21 2.38
CA ASP A 33 9.93 -7.05 1.90
C ASP A 33 9.82 -6.03 3.01
N PHE A 34 10.17 -4.78 2.72
CA PHE A 34 10.17 -3.72 3.71
C PHE A 34 9.61 -2.42 3.15
N THR A 35 9.03 -1.62 4.04
CA THR A 35 8.63 -0.24 3.77
C THR A 35 9.57 0.73 4.46
N ALA A 36 10.17 1.67 3.74
CA ALA A 36 11.13 2.62 4.28
C ALA A 36 10.86 4.06 3.81
N SER A 37 11.17 5.05 4.65
CA SER A 37 11.09 6.46 4.27
C SER A 37 12.21 6.83 3.29
N SER A 38 11.85 7.29 2.09
CA SER A 38 12.82 7.65 1.05
C SER A 38 13.79 8.72 1.51
N CYS A 39 13.32 9.71 2.28
CA CYS A 39 14.11 10.86 2.72
C CYS A 39 15.25 10.51 3.68
N LEU A 40 15.22 9.33 4.30
CA LEU A 40 16.26 8.84 5.21
C LEU A 40 17.03 7.65 4.63
N THR A 41 16.62 7.17 3.46
CA THR A 41 17.22 5.99 2.84
C THR A 41 18.37 6.43 1.93
N LEU A 42 19.58 5.96 2.22
CA LEU A 42 20.75 6.26 1.39
C LEU A 42 20.69 5.45 0.10
N VAL A 43 20.91 6.10 -1.05
CA VAL A 43 20.90 5.43 -2.36
C VAL A 43 21.93 4.28 -2.41
N CYS A 44 23.07 4.43 -1.75
CA CYS A 44 24.08 3.36 -1.71
C CYS A 44 23.64 2.14 -0.90
N SER A 45 22.70 2.27 0.06
CA SER A 45 22.24 1.15 0.88
C SER A 45 21.21 0.27 0.18
N ILE A 46 20.64 0.75 -0.94
CA ILE A 46 19.60 0.05 -1.71
C ILE A 46 20.13 -0.58 -3.00
N ASN A 47 21.45 -0.74 -3.10
CA ASN A 47 22.07 -1.46 -4.21
C ASN A 47 21.49 -2.88 -4.31
N GLN A 48 21.22 -3.34 -5.54
CA GLN A 48 20.63 -4.65 -5.84
C GLN A 48 19.25 -4.91 -5.21
N CYS A 49 18.53 -3.87 -4.81
CA CYS A 49 17.16 -4.00 -4.34
C CYS A 49 16.18 -3.61 -5.45
N SER A 50 15.05 -4.32 -5.53
CA SER A 50 13.91 -3.85 -6.30
C SER A 50 13.19 -2.75 -5.53
N ILE A 51 12.80 -1.66 -6.17
CA ILE A 51 12.10 -0.53 -5.52
C ILE A 51 10.76 -0.32 -6.20
N THR A 52 9.69 -0.25 -5.41
CA THR A 52 8.34 0.10 -5.87
C THR A 52 7.88 1.41 -5.24
N THR A 53 7.40 2.34 -6.06
CA THR A 53 6.76 3.60 -5.64
C THR A 53 5.25 3.56 -5.91
N SER A 54 4.54 4.63 -5.52
CA SER A 54 3.09 4.74 -5.74
C SER A 54 2.71 4.65 -7.23
N GLU A 55 3.54 5.20 -8.12
CA GLU A 55 3.33 5.15 -9.58
C GLU A 55 3.57 3.74 -10.14
N GLY A 56 4.50 2.99 -9.53
CA GLY A 56 4.77 1.59 -9.85
C GLY A 56 3.61 0.67 -9.45
N LEU A 57 2.85 1.04 -8.42
CA LEU A 57 1.65 0.33 -8.01
C LEU A 57 0.49 0.48 -9.03
N GLY A 58 0.40 1.63 -9.69
CA GLY A 58 -0.56 1.87 -10.77
C GLY A 58 -0.74 3.35 -11.07
N ASN A 59 -1.18 3.66 -12.29
CA ASN A 59 -1.33 5.04 -12.77
C ASN A 59 -2.40 5.13 -13.86
N SER A 60 -2.71 6.35 -14.31
CA SER A 60 -3.76 6.60 -15.31
C SER A 60 -3.53 5.95 -16.68
N LYS A 61 -2.30 5.54 -17.02
CA LYS A 61 -1.98 4.90 -18.30
C LYS A 61 -2.21 3.38 -18.26
N VAL A 62 -1.83 2.73 -17.16
CA VAL A 62 -1.88 1.26 -17.02
C VAL A 62 -3.07 0.76 -16.20
N GLY A 63 -3.71 1.66 -15.46
CA GLY A 63 -4.80 1.36 -14.55
C GLY A 63 -4.41 1.52 -13.07
N PHE A 64 -5.42 1.76 -12.24
CA PHE A 64 -5.25 1.97 -10.81
C PHE A 64 -5.35 0.65 -10.03
N HIS A 65 -4.41 0.48 -9.09
CA HIS A 65 -4.44 -0.58 -8.09
C HIS A 65 -5.69 -0.51 -7.21
N PRO A 66 -6.19 -1.64 -6.66
CA PRO A 66 -7.31 -1.64 -5.72
C PRO A 66 -7.15 -0.66 -4.55
N ILE A 67 -5.93 -0.44 -4.05
CA ILE A 67 -5.64 0.56 -3.01
C ILE A 67 -6.07 1.96 -3.47
N HIS A 68 -5.63 2.41 -4.64
CA HIS A 68 -6.02 3.71 -5.19
C HIS A 68 -7.54 3.82 -5.37
N LYS A 69 -8.18 2.75 -5.86
CA LYS A 69 -9.64 2.71 -6.05
C LYS A 69 -10.40 2.84 -4.74
N ARG A 70 -9.97 2.14 -3.68
CA ARG A 70 -10.62 2.24 -2.36
C ARG A 70 -10.33 3.57 -1.68
N PHE A 71 -9.11 4.10 -1.78
CA PHE A 71 -8.82 5.44 -1.26
C PHE A 71 -9.70 6.51 -1.93
N SER A 72 -9.91 6.42 -3.24
CA SER A 72 -10.84 7.30 -3.95
C SER A 72 -12.29 7.08 -3.51
N GLY A 73 -12.74 5.82 -3.45
CA GLY A 73 -14.12 5.47 -3.08
C GLY A 73 -14.48 5.81 -1.63
N PHE A 74 -13.50 5.78 -0.73
CA PHE A 74 -13.67 6.12 0.69
C PHE A 74 -13.48 7.61 0.99
N HIS A 75 -13.21 8.44 -0.03
CA HIS A 75 -12.84 9.85 0.16
C HIS A 75 -11.63 10.03 1.09
N ALA A 76 -10.69 9.08 1.03
CA ALA A 76 -9.47 9.04 1.83
C ALA A 76 -8.38 10.03 1.34
N SER A 77 -8.72 10.96 0.45
CA SER A 77 -7.81 11.96 -0.10
C SER A 77 -8.53 13.29 -0.31
N GLN A 78 -7.86 14.39 0.05
CA GLN A 78 -8.32 15.76 -0.20
C GLN A 78 -7.23 16.52 -0.97
N CYS A 79 -6.22 17.06 -0.29
CA CYS A 79 -5.10 17.74 -0.95
C CYS A 79 -4.15 16.78 -1.69
N GLY A 80 -4.28 15.47 -1.48
CA GLY A 80 -3.49 14.44 -2.17
C GLY A 80 -2.05 14.23 -1.68
N PHE A 81 -1.45 15.19 -0.98
CA PHE A 81 0.00 15.16 -0.69
C PHE A 81 0.46 13.92 0.09
N CYS A 82 -0.28 13.52 1.13
CA CYS A 82 0.05 12.34 1.93
C CYS A 82 -0.40 11.00 1.32
N THR A 83 -1.21 11.02 0.27
CA THR A 83 -1.88 9.81 -0.26
C THR A 83 -0.89 8.76 -0.79
N PRO A 84 0.17 9.13 -1.53
CA PRO A 84 1.17 8.14 -1.98
C PRO A 84 1.82 7.37 -0.83
N GLY A 85 2.23 8.06 0.25
CA GLY A 85 2.81 7.43 1.45
C GLY A 85 1.84 6.46 2.13
N MET A 86 0.58 6.88 2.30
CA MET A 86 -0.48 6.02 2.85
C MET A 86 -0.70 4.75 2.01
N CYS A 87 -0.72 4.89 0.68
CA CYS A 87 -0.92 3.78 -0.25
C CYS A 87 0.23 2.78 -0.18
N MET A 88 1.48 3.27 -0.13
CA MET A 88 2.66 2.42 -0.06
C MET A 88 2.82 1.72 1.28
N SER A 89 2.51 2.39 2.40
CA SER A 89 2.51 1.73 3.70
C SER A 89 1.45 0.64 3.81
N LEU A 90 0.24 0.87 3.30
CA LEU A 90 -0.80 -0.16 3.25
C LEU A 90 -0.38 -1.31 2.31
N PHE A 91 0.23 -1.01 1.17
CA PHE A 91 0.73 -2.02 0.25
C PHE A 91 1.73 -2.96 0.92
N GLY A 92 2.71 -2.43 1.65
CA GLY A 92 3.66 -3.25 2.40
C GLY A 92 2.99 -4.13 3.45
N ALA A 93 1.99 -3.61 4.17
CA ALA A 93 1.22 -4.40 5.12
C ALA A 93 0.44 -5.54 4.44
N LEU A 94 -0.13 -5.30 3.25
CA LEU A 94 -0.83 -6.32 2.47
C LEU A 94 0.12 -7.43 2.00
N VAL A 95 1.29 -7.07 1.46
CA VAL A 95 2.29 -8.08 1.04
C VAL A 95 2.75 -8.93 2.22
N ASN A 96 3.01 -8.31 3.37
CA ASN A 96 3.40 -9.04 4.57
C ASN A 96 2.28 -9.95 5.10
N ALA A 97 1.02 -9.50 5.02
CA ALA A 97 -0.12 -10.31 5.40
C ALA A 97 -0.31 -11.54 4.48
N GLU A 98 -0.04 -11.41 3.18
CA GLU A 98 -0.12 -12.54 2.25
C GLU A 98 0.90 -13.65 2.55
N LYS A 99 2.07 -13.28 3.09
CA LYS A 99 3.10 -14.23 3.56
C LYS A 99 2.74 -14.91 4.89
N ALA A 100 1.78 -14.37 5.64
CA ALA A 100 1.40 -14.94 6.93
C ALA A 100 0.65 -16.26 6.78
N ALA A 101 0.92 -17.21 7.67
CA ALA A 101 0.22 -18.50 7.74
C ALA A 101 -1.19 -18.34 8.32
N ARG A 102 -2.10 -17.73 7.54
CA ARG A 102 -3.51 -17.49 7.87
C ARG A 102 -4.44 -18.13 6.83
N PRO A 103 -5.67 -18.49 7.21
CA PRO A 103 -6.67 -18.98 6.25
C PRO A 103 -6.91 -17.99 5.11
N GLU A 104 -7.26 -18.51 3.93
CA GLU A 104 -7.63 -17.67 2.79
C GLU A 104 -8.90 -16.87 3.11
N PRO A 105 -8.89 -15.54 2.89
CA PRO A 105 -10.02 -14.68 3.17
C PRO A 105 -11.12 -14.85 2.11
N SER A 106 -12.30 -14.28 2.37
CA SER A 106 -13.36 -14.23 1.37
C SER A 106 -13.00 -13.32 0.18
N SER A 107 -13.65 -13.53 -0.97
CA SER A 107 -13.35 -12.78 -2.20
C SER A 107 -13.44 -11.27 -1.98
N GLY A 108 -12.37 -10.55 -2.35
CA GLY A 108 -12.27 -9.11 -2.19
C GLY A 108 -11.61 -8.65 -0.89
N TYR A 109 -11.22 -9.55 0.00
CA TYR A 109 -10.45 -9.25 1.21
C TYR A 109 -9.06 -9.88 1.13
N SER A 110 -8.13 -9.43 1.97
CA SER A 110 -6.79 -9.98 2.12
C SER A 110 -6.62 -10.60 3.50
N LYS A 111 -5.50 -11.29 3.74
CA LYS A 111 -5.16 -11.87 5.06
C LYS A 111 -4.83 -10.83 6.15
N LEU A 112 -4.91 -9.54 5.81
CA LEU A 112 -4.67 -8.42 6.70
C LEU A 112 -5.73 -8.37 7.80
N THR A 113 -5.36 -7.96 9.01
CA THR A 113 -6.33 -7.67 10.08
C THR A 113 -6.62 -6.17 10.19
N VAL A 114 -7.74 -5.82 10.81
CA VAL A 114 -8.09 -4.42 11.10
C VAL A 114 -6.97 -3.71 11.88
N ILE A 115 -6.40 -4.39 12.87
CA ILE A 115 -5.31 -3.84 13.69
C ILE A 115 -4.06 -3.58 12.84
N GLU A 116 -3.69 -4.49 11.95
CA GLU A 116 -2.56 -4.29 11.04
C GLU A 116 -2.82 -3.19 10.03
N ALA A 117 -4.06 -3.07 9.53
CA ALA A 117 -4.46 -2.02 8.61
C ALA A 117 -4.32 -0.62 9.24
N GLU A 118 -4.75 -0.45 10.49
CA GLU A 118 -4.56 0.81 11.24
C GLU A 118 -3.08 1.08 11.55
N LYS A 119 -2.35 0.04 11.97
CA LYS A 119 -0.91 0.16 12.28
C LYS A 119 -0.10 0.54 11.05
N ALA A 120 -0.46 0.06 9.86
CA ALA A 120 0.23 0.35 8.61
C ALA A 120 0.30 1.86 8.33
N ILE A 121 -0.76 2.60 8.63
CA ILE A 121 -0.83 4.04 8.35
C ILE A 121 -0.38 4.93 9.51
N ALA A 122 -0.11 4.37 10.70
CA ALA A 122 0.19 5.14 11.91
C ALA A 122 1.44 6.03 11.78
N GLY A 123 2.39 5.68 10.91
CA GLY A 123 3.59 6.47 10.63
C GLY A 123 3.40 7.60 9.61
N ASN A 124 2.22 7.72 9.00
CA ASN A 124 1.94 8.69 7.93
C ASN A 124 1.08 9.84 8.45
N LEU A 125 1.51 11.07 8.19
CA LEU A 125 0.80 12.26 8.64
C LEU A 125 -0.19 12.78 7.60
N CYS A 126 -1.44 13.02 8.02
CA CYS A 126 -2.45 13.71 7.23
C CYS A 126 -3.03 14.91 7.98
N ARG A 127 -3.13 16.06 7.30
CA ARG A 127 -3.72 17.28 7.87
C ARG A 127 -5.16 17.53 7.43
N CYS A 128 -5.61 16.92 6.34
CA CYS A 128 -6.88 17.28 5.69
C CYS A 128 -8.04 16.35 6.05
N THR A 129 -7.82 15.03 6.06
CA THR A 129 -8.91 14.05 6.10
C THR A 129 -9.43 13.72 7.50
N GLY A 130 -8.68 14.05 8.55
CA GLY A 130 -8.98 13.61 9.91
C GLY A 130 -8.85 12.10 10.14
N TYR A 131 -8.10 11.40 9.27
CA TYR A 131 -7.78 9.97 9.30
C TYR A 131 -8.92 8.97 9.15
N ARG A 132 -10.13 9.26 9.64
CA ARG A 132 -11.26 8.31 9.58
C ARG A 132 -11.48 7.68 8.20
N PRO A 133 -11.64 8.45 7.09
CA PRO A 133 -11.82 7.83 5.78
C PRO A 133 -10.59 7.05 5.28
N ILE A 134 -9.38 7.38 5.76
CA ILE A 134 -8.15 6.62 5.45
C ILE A 134 -8.16 5.28 6.18
N ALA A 135 -8.47 5.29 7.49
CA ALA A 135 -8.57 4.09 8.29
C ALA A 135 -9.64 3.15 7.72
N ASP A 136 -10.82 3.67 7.38
CA ASP A 136 -11.90 2.88 6.78
C ASP A 136 -11.49 2.28 5.43
N ALA A 137 -10.79 3.05 4.58
CA ALA A 137 -10.26 2.52 3.33
C ALA A 137 -9.26 1.37 3.55
N CYS A 138 -8.41 1.47 4.56
CA CYS A 138 -7.44 0.41 4.91
C CYS A 138 -8.13 -0.82 5.47
N LYS A 139 -9.04 -0.64 6.43
CA LYS A 139 -9.83 -1.71 7.06
C LYS A 139 -10.66 -2.48 6.06
N SER A 140 -11.12 -1.84 4.98
CA SER A 140 -11.89 -2.52 3.95
C SER A 140 -11.16 -3.74 3.34
N PHE A 141 -9.82 -3.79 3.43
CA PHE A 141 -9.03 -4.93 2.96
C PHE A 141 -8.94 -6.07 3.99
N ALA A 142 -9.23 -5.80 5.26
CA ALA A 142 -9.01 -6.76 6.33
C ALA A 142 -10.03 -7.89 6.34
N ALA A 143 -9.59 -9.11 6.66
CA ALA A 143 -10.43 -10.30 6.72
C ALA A 143 -11.45 -10.27 7.88
N ASP A 144 -11.10 -9.59 8.97
CA ASP A 144 -11.85 -9.49 10.23
C ASP A 144 -12.61 -8.16 10.37
N VAL A 145 -12.78 -7.43 9.27
CA VAL A 145 -13.47 -6.13 9.31
C VAL A 145 -14.95 -6.27 9.60
N ASP A 146 -15.44 -5.49 10.57
CA ASP A 146 -16.87 -5.27 10.72
C ASP A 146 -17.35 -4.30 9.64
N MET A 147 -18.34 -4.73 8.85
CA MET A 147 -18.91 -3.89 7.80
C MET A 147 -19.69 -2.71 8.35
N GLU A 148 -20.16 -2.77 9.60
CA GLU A 148 -20.80 -1.64 10.29
C GLU A 148 -19.78 -0.56 10.67
N ASP A 149 -18.52 -0.94 10.89
CA ASP A 149 -17.42 -0.02 11.22
C ASP A 149 -16.88 0.74 10.00
N LEU A 150 -17.01 0.17 8.81
CA LEU A 150 -16.66 0.82 7.55
C LEU A 150 -17.72 1.88 7.24
N GLY A 151 -17.60 3.05 7.88
CA GLY A 151 -18.57 4.16 7.92
C GLY A 151 -19.08 4.67 6.57
N PHE A 152 -19.85 3.84 5.86
CA PHE A 152 -20.43 4.12 4.56
C PHE A 152 -21.94 3.93 4.59
N ASN A 153 -22.61 4.98 4.09
CA ASN A 153 -23.69 4.81 3.13
C ASN A 153 -23.27 3.78 2.06
N SER A 154 -23.50 2.48 2.34
CA SER A 154 -23.87 1.33 1.51
C SER A 154 -23.82 1.38 -0.04
N PHE A 155 -22.96 2.18 -0.67
CA PHE A 155 -22.85 2.31 -2.13
C PHE A 155 -21.84 1.37 -2.79
N TRP A 156 -21.22 0.46 -2.04
CA TRP A 156 -20.67 -0.74 -2.66
C TRP A 156 -21.83 -1.67 -2.97
N LYS A 157 -22.25 -1.62 -4.24
CA LYS A 157 -23.16 -2.61 -4.82
C LYS A 157 -22.53 -3.97 -4.56
N ARG A 158 -23.09 -4.72 -3.61
CA ARG A 158 -22.89 -6.17 -3.52
C ARG A 158 -23.24 -6.68 -4.92
N GLU A 159 -22.25 -7.04 -5.73
CA GLU A 159 -22.49 -7.87 -6.91
C GLU A 159 -22.94 -9.24 -6.38
N ARG A 160 -24.22 -9.30 -5.97
CA ARG A 160 -24.94 -10.55 -5.85
C ARG A 160 -24.95 -11.10 -7.27
N GLY A 161 -24.19 -12.18 -7.47
CA GLY A 161 -24.22 -12.98 -8.69
C GLY A 161 -25.65 -13.08 -9.20
N ARG A 162 -25.88 -12.42 -10.33
CA ARG A 162 -27.12 -12.55 -11.07
C ARG A 162 -26.88 -13.72 -12.03
N LYS A 163 -27.56 -14.82 -11.74
CA LYS A 163 -27.73 -15.96 -12.64
C LYS A 163 -28.11 -15.50 -14.05
#